data_AF-A0A1R4HN92-F1
#
_entry.id   AF-A0A1R4HN92-F1
#
_cell.length_a   1.000
_cell.length_b   1.000
_cell.length_c   1.000
_cell.angle_alpha   90.00
_cell.angle_beta   90.00
_cell.angle_gamma   90.00
#
_symmetry.space_group_name_H-M   'P 1'
#
loop_
_entity.id
_entity.type
_entity.pdbx_description
1 polymer ?
#
loop_
_entity_poly.entity_id
_entity_poly.type
_entity_poly.pdbx_seq_one_letter_code
_entity_poly.pdbx_strand_id
1 'polypeptide(L)'
;MACLNALGLQLPELLGGSADLATSNLTFWSGAQAISKDARGGNYLHYGVREFGMGSIMNGIAVHGGFVPYGVTFLTFMEYMHNAVRMAAIMHQRAIYVFTHDSIGLGEDGPTHQPIEQLVALCSTPNLTTCDQPA
;
A
#
# COMPACT_ATOMS: atom_id res chain seq x y z
N MET A 1 7.56 -6.72 -7.87
CA MET A 1 8.92 -7.09 -7.39
C MET A 1 10.06 -6.24 -7.94
N ALA A 2 10.21 -6.07 -9.26
CA ALA A 2 11.42 -5.43 -9.83
C ALA A 2 11.74 -4.02 -9.28
N CYS A 3 10.71 -3.16 -9.14
CA CYS A 3 10.89 -1.79 -8.65
C CYS A 3 11.31 -1.74 -7.17
N LEU A 4 10.62 -2.47 -6.27
CA LEU A 4 10.96 -2.48 -4.84
C LEU A 4 12.37 -3.05 -4.58
N ASN A 5 12.79 -4.09 -5.32
CA ASN A 5 14.16 -4.60 -5.22
C ASN A 5 15.21 -3.59 -5.69
N ALA A 6 14.90 -2.78 -6.71
CA ALA A 6 15.83 -1.77 -7.23
C ALA A 6 15.92 -0.54 -6.32
N LEU A 7 14.78 -0.07 -5.80
CA LEU A 7 14.70 1.15 -4.99
C LEU A 7 14.97 0.93 -3.51
N GLY A 8 14.59 -0.22 -2.95
CA GLY A 8 14.68 -0.49 -1.52
C GLY A 8 16.10 -0.39 -0.95
N LEU A 9 17.12 -0.74 -1.75
CA LEU A 9 18.52 -0.59 -1.36
C LEU A 9 19.03 0.86 -1.40
N GLN A 10 18.37 1.73 -2.17
CA GLN A 10 18.77 3.12 -2.37
C GLN A 10 18.02 4.09 -1.46
N LEU A 11 16.91 3.65 -0.87
CA LEU A 11 16.01 4.45 -0.04
C LEU A 11 15.97 3.87 1.38
N PRO A 12 16.94 4.20 2.26
CA PRO A 12 16.93 3.74 3.65
C PRO A 12 15.70 4.21 4.44
N GLU A 13 15.05 5.28 4.00
CA GLU A 13 13.81 5.79 4.57
C GLU A 13 12.56 5.01 4.15
N LEU A 14 12.67 4.07 3.20
CA LEU A 14 11.54 3.28 2.72
C LEU A 14 11.10 2.30 3.81
N LEU A 15 9.85 2.44 4.25
CA LEU A 15 9.24 1.60 5.27
C LEU A 15 7.89 1.12 4.75
N GLY A 16 7.60 -0.16 4.73
CA GLY A 16 6.28 -0.56 4.26
C GLY A 16 5.92 -2.00 4.47
N GLY A 17 4.85 -2.44 3.83
CA GLY A 17 4.29 -3.74 4.15
C GLY A 17 3.04 -4.09 3.38
N SER A 18 2.42 -5.19 3.77
CA SER A 18 1.20 -5.68 3.14
C SER A 18 0.17 -6.07 4.19
N ALA A 19 -1.11 -5.93 3.84
CA ALA A 19 -2.22 -6.42 4.63
C ALA A 19 -2.41 -7.94 4.45
N ASP A 20 -1.44 -8.73 4.92
CA ASP A 20 -1.37 -10.20 4.80
C ASP A 20 -1.28 -10.77 3.37
N LEU A 21 -1.15 -9.90 2.37
CA LEU A 21 -1.08 -10.28 0.96
C LEU A 21 0.35 -10.19 0.42
N ALA A 22 1.37 -10.41 1.27
CA ALA A 22 2.76 -10.11 0.92
C ALA A 22 3.27 -10.93 -0.28
N THR A 23 2.89 -12.21 -0.33
CA THR A 23 3.22 -13.17 -1.40
C THR A 23 2.45 -12.87 -2.69
N SER A 24 1.14 -12.63 -2.60
CA SER A 24 0.30 -12.28 -3.76
C SER A 24 0.67 -10.92 -4.35
N ASN A 25 1.02 -9.95 -3.50
CA ASN A 25 1.36 -8.59 -3.94
C ASN A 25 2.85 -8.40 -4.26
N LEU A 26 3.69 -9.41 -4.03
CA LEU A 26 5.11 -9.37 -4.37
C LEU A 26 5.86 -8.19 -3.69
N THR A 27 5.58 -7.98 -2.40
CA THR A 27 6.01 -6.79 -1.65
C THR A 27 7.17 -7.02 -0.68
N PHE A 28 7.41 -8.28 -0.32
CA PHE A 28 8.55 -8.67 0.49
C PHE A 28 9.77 -8.79 -0.43
N TRP A 29 10.52 -7.70 -0.56
CA TRP A 29 11.69 -7.59 -1.44
C TRP A 29 12.96 -8.11 -0.75
N SER A 30 14.05 -8.30 -1.49
CA SER A 30 15.23 -9.06 -1.04
C SER A 30 15.96 -8.49 0.18
N GLY A 31 15.88 -7.18 0.42
CA GLY A 31 16.45 -6.50 1.60
C GLY A 31 15.40 -6.11 2.65
N ALA A 32 14.16 -6.58 2.50
CA ALA A 32 13.11 -6.35 3.49
C ALA A 32 13.41 -7.13 4.78
N GLN A 33 13.38 -6.45 5.91
CA GLN A 33 13.52 -7.02 7.24
C GLN A 33 12.25 -6.75 8.04
N ALA A 34 11.60 -7.81 8.49
CA ALA A 34 10.38 -7.70 9.26
C ALA A 34 10.63 -7.02 10.62
N ILE A 35 9.77 -6.05 10.95
CA ILE A 35 9.70 -5.48 12.29
C ILE A 35 8.97 -6.48 13.19
N SER A 36 9.62 -6.84 14.29
CA SER A 36 9.06 -7.69 15.32
C SER A 36 9.39 -7.15 16.71
N LYS A 37 8.83 -7.78 17.75
CA LYS A 37 9.13 -7.43 19.14
C LYS A 37 10.63 -7.49 19.43
N ASP A 38 11.30 -8.48 18.85
CA ASP A 38 12.71 -8.80 19.08
C ASP A 38 13.64 -8.12 18.05
N ALA A 39 13.11 -7.69 16.90
CA ALA A 39 13.84 -7.00 15.84
C ALA A 39 13.11 -5.71 15.42
N ARG A 40 13.42 -4.59 16.09
CA ARG A 40 12.74 -3.29 15.86
C ARG A 40 13.33 -2.45 14.73
N GLY A 41 14.53 -2.78 14.26
CA GLY A 41 15.24 -2.05 13.20
C GLY A 41 14.89 -2.46 11.77
N GLY A 42 13.80 -3.23 11.59
CA GLY A 42 13.34 -3.65 10.28
C GLY A 42 12.70 -2.52 9.47
N ASN A 43 12.49 -2.77 8.18
CA ASN A 43 11.85 -1.85 7.23
C ASN A 43 10.58 -2.45 6.60
N TYR A 44 10.08 -3.57 7.17
CA TYR A 44 8.88 -4.25 6.71
C TYR A 44 7.86 -4.49 7.84
N LEU A 45 6.63 -4.03 7.68
CA LEU A 45 5.51 -4.23 8.62
C LEU A 45 4.55 -5.30 8.10
N HIS A 46 4.27 -6.30 8.93
CA HIS A 46 3.15 -7.22 8.72
C HIS A 46 1.90 -6.63 9.36
N TYR A 47 1.04 -5.99 8.58
CA TYR A 47 -0.18 -5.35 9.08
C TYR A 47 -1.27 -6.37 9.47
N GLY A 48 -1.23 -7.57 8.86
CA GLY A 48 -2.34 -8.53 8.86
C GLY A 48 -3.50 -8.06 7.99
N VAL A 49 -4.64 -8.78 8.00
CA VAL A 49 -5.86 -8.38 7.26
C VAL A 49 -6.53 -7.19 7.95
N ARG A 50 -5.92 -6.00 7.79
CA ARG A 50 -6.24 -4.76 8.51
C ARG A 50 -5.97 -3.53 7.64
N GLU A 51 -6.59 -3.44 6.48
CA GLU A 51 -6.37 -2.39 5.48
C GLU A 51 -6.57 -0.99 6.07
N PHE A 52 -7.65 -0.78 6.84
CA PHE A 52 -7.90 0.54 7.44
C PHE A 52 -6.82 0.92 8.46
N GLY A 53 -6.41 -0.07 9.27
CA GLY A 53 -5.33 0.07 10.23
C GLY A 53 -4.00 0.38 9.53
N MET A 54 -3.68 -0.35 8.46
CA MET A 54 -2.52 -0.11 7.61
C MET A 54 -2.50 1.32 7.10
N GLY A 55 -3.57 1.78 6.45
CA GLY A 55 -3.64 3.15 5.92
C GLY A 55 -3.48 4.21 7.00
N SER A 56 -4.09 4.02 8.18
CA SER A 56 -3.99 4.95 9.30
C SER A 56 -2.60 4.99 9.92
N ILE A 57 -1.95 3.83 10.07
CA ILE A 57 -0.57 3.71 10.56
C ILE A 57 0.40 4.39 9.58
N MET A 58 0.23 4.15 8.27
CA MET A 58 1.04 4.81 7.23
C MET A 58 0.94 6.33 7.31
N ASN A 59 -0.26 6.86 7.53
CA ASN A 59 -0.44 8.31 7.71
C ASN A 59 0.32 8.82 8.93
N GLY A 60 0.27 8.10 10.05
CA GLY A 60 1.04 8.43 11.25
C GLY A 60 2.56 8.42 11.01
N ILE A 61 3.05 7.43 10.27
CA ILE A 61 4.47 7.33 9.87
C ILE A 61 4.87 8.52 8.98
N ALA A 62 4.04 8.88 8.00
CA ALA A 62 4.31 10.02 7.11
C ALA A 62 4.36 11.34 7.90
N VAL A 63 3.41 11.55 8.82
CA VAL A 63 3.35 12.75 9.67
C VAL A 63 4.53 12.83 10.64
N HIS A 64 5.00 11.71 11.17
CA HIS A 64 6.22 11.68 11.99
C HIS A 64 7.44 12.19 11.22
N GLY A 65 7.50 11.92 9.90
CA GLY A 65 8.62 12.30 9.05
C GLY A 65 9.81 11.36 9.16
N GLY A 66 10.77 11.53 8.24
CA GLY A 66 11.98 10.70 8.13
C GLY A 66 11.77 9.35 7.44
N PHE A 67 10.54 8.97 7.11
CA PHE A 67 10.19 7.74 6.40
C PHE A 67 9.31 8.02 5.18
N VAL A 68 9.38 7.12 4.20
CA VAL A 68 8.46 7.05 3.07
C VAL A 68 7.62 5.78 3.22
N PRO A 69 6.41 5.87 3.80
CA PRO A 69 5.57 4.70 4.02
C PRO A 69 4.98 4.18 2.71
N TYR A 70 5.05 2.86 2.50
CA TYR A 70 4.26 2.17 1.49
C TYR A 70 3.40 1.04 2.07
N GLY A 71 2.23 0.83 1.49
CA GLY A 71 1.30 -0.22 1.92
C GLY A 71 0.58 -0.82 0.73
N VAL A 72 0.31 -2.12 0.81
CA VAL A 72 -0.12 -2.89 -0.34
C VAL A 72 -1.28 -3.81 0.00
N THR A 73 -2.30 -3.80 -0.86
CA THR A 73 -3.47 -4.69 -0.83
C THR A 73 -4.06 -4.81 -2.25
N PHE A 74 -5.14 -5.56 -2.43
CA PHE A 74 -5.87 -5.62 -3.70
C PHE A 74 -6.68 -4.34 -3.89
N LEU A 75 -6.88 -3.89 -5.13
CA LEU A 75 -7.59 -2.65 -5.43
C LEU A 75 -9.03 -2.67 -4.90
N THR A 76 -9.75 -3.79 -5.00
CA THR A 76 -11.08 -3.94 -4.40
C THR A 76 -11.09 -3.64 -2.90
N PHE A 77 -10.04 -4.01 -2.16
CA PHE A 77 -9.98 -3.80 -0.71
C PHE A 77 -9.58 -2.38 -0.31
N MET A 78 -9.30 -1.51 -1.28
CA MET A 78 -9.15 -0.07 -1.03
C MET A 78 -10.38 0.51 -0.30
N GLU A 79 -11.58 -0.01 -0.58
CA GLU A 79 -12.82 0.40 0.10
C GLU A 79 -12.75 0.27 1.62
N TYR A 80 -12.04 -0.73 2.16
CA TYR A 80 -11.85 -0.89 3.60
C TYR A 80 -10.99 0.22 4.21
N MET A 81 -10.17 0.91 3.41
CA MET A 81 -9.23 1.95 3.86
C MET A 81 -9.46 3.31 3.21
N HIS A 82 -10.58 3.49 2.51
CA HIS A 82 -10.89 4.69 1.73
C HIS A 82 -10.75 5.97 2.58
N ASN A 83 -11.29 5.97 3.81
CA ASN A 83 -11.16 7.11 4.72
C ASN A 83 -9.70 7.42 5.10
N ALA A 84 -8.85 6.41 5.26
CA ALA A 84 -7.42 6.64 5.55
C ALA A 84 -6.68 7.22 4.35
N VAL A 85 -6.96 6.73 3.13
CA VAL A 85 -6.40 7.28 1.89
C VAL A 85 -6.81 8.75 1.71
N ARG A 86 -8.11 9.04 1.90
CA ARG A 86 -8.63 10.41 1.86
C ARG A 86 -7.96 11.31 2.90
N MET A 87 -7.70 10.80 4.10
CA MET A 87 -7.00 11.57 5.12
C MET A 87 -5.55 11.89 4.74
N ALA A 88 -4.83 10.96 4.10
CA ALA A 88 -3.49 11.22 3.59
C ALA A 88 -3.49 12.39 2.60
N ALA A 89 -4.46 12.40 1.68
CA ALA A 89 -4.61 13.45 0.68
C ALA A 89 -4.95 14.83 1.30
N ILE A 90 -5.86 14.87 2.30
CA ILE A 90 -6.21 16.10 3.03
C ILE A 90 -5.00 16.66 3.79
N MET A 91 -4.22 15.79 4.40
CA MET A 91 -3.03 16.19 5.18
C MET A 91 -1.81 16.45 4.29
N HIS A 92 -1.93 16.31 2.96
CA HIS A 92 -0.82 16.42 2.01
C HIS A 92 0.37 15.51 2.35
N GLN A 93 0.09 14.29 2.81
CA GLN A 93 1.10 13.34 3.26
C GLN A 93 1.53 12.41 2.14
N ARG A 94 2.83 12.13 2.09
CA ARG A 94 3.42 11.17 1.13
C ARG A 94 3.26 9.73 1.63
N ALA A 95 2.05 9.19 1.52
CA ALA A 95 1.76 7.78 1.74
C ALA A 95 1.60 7.06 0.38
N ILE A 96 2.42 6.05 0.12
CA ILE A 96 2.42 5.33 -1.16
C ILE A 96 1.53 4.08 -1.05
N TYR A 97 0.36 4.12 -1.66
CA TYR A 97 -0.53 2.97 -1.74
C TYR A 97 -0.27 2.21 -3.03
N VAL A 98 0.03 0.91 -2.93
CA VAL A 98 0.16 0.02 -4.08
C VAL A 98 -1.05 -0.88 -4.10
N PHE A 99 -1.90 -0.72 -5.11
CA PHE A 99 -3.07 -1.56 -5.31
C PHE A 99 -2.80 -2.51 -6.47
N THR A 100 -2.92 -3.81 -6.22
CA THR A 100 -2.76 -4.87 -7.22
C THR A 100 -4.12 -5.44 -7.62
N HIS A 101 -4.16 -6.39 -8.56
CA HIS A 101 -5.40 -7.05 -9.01
C HIS A 101 -6.49 -6.01 -9.34
N ASP A 102 -6.15 -5.14 -10.28
CA ASP A 102 -6.83 -3.88 -10.57
C ASP A 102 -8.02 -4.01 -11.55
N SER A 103 -8.39 -5.23 -11.93
CA SER A 103 -9.43 -5.47 -12.92
C SER A 103 -10.03 -6.87 -12.83
N ILE A 104 -11.00 -7.13 -13.71
CA ILE A 104 -11.58 -8.46 -13.95
C ILE A 104 -10.54 -9.53 -14.35
N GLY A 105 -9.32 -9.12 -14.74
CA GLY A 105 -8.22 -10.01 -15.12
C GLY A 105 -7.75 -10.94 -13.99
N LEU A 106 -8.18 -10.70 -12.75
CA LEU A 106 -7.97 -11.61 -11.61
C LEU A 106 -8.60 -12.99 -11.84
N GLY A 107 -9.72 -13.10 -12.57
CA GLY A 107 -10.32 -14.39 -12.91
C GLY A 107 -11.20 -14.99 -11.80
N GLU A 108 -10.84 -16.17 -11.32
CA GLU A 108 -11.72 -17.11 -10.60
C GLU A 108 -12.18 -16.64 -9.22
N ASP A 109 -11.47 -15.69 -8.59
CA ASP A 109 -11.88 -15.09 -7.30
C ASP A 109 -13.20 -14.31 -7.41
N GLY A 110 -13.62 -14.00 -8.64
CA GLY A 110 -14.97 -13.55 -8.96
C GLY A 110 -15.27 -12.10 -8.57
N PRO A 111 -16.54 -11.69 -8.66
CA PRO A 111 -16.94 -10.28 -8.61
C PRO A 111 -16.69 -9.62 -7.25
N THR A 112 -16.50 -10.40 -6.19
CA THR A 112 -16.16 -9.87 -4.85
C THR A 112 -14.72 -9.38 -4.74
N HIS A 113 -13.85 -9.73 -5.69
CA HIS A 113 -12.44 -9.36 -5.71
C HIS A 113 -12.04 -8.56 -6.96
N GLN A 114 -12.97 -8.37 -7.89
CA GLN A 114 -12.73 -7.68 -9.15
C GLN A 114 -13.20 -6.23 -9.03
N PRO A 115 -12.28 -5.25 -9.06
CA PRO A 115 -12.65 -3.85 -8.95
C PRO A 115 -13.32 -3.36 -10.23
N ILE A 116 -14.31 -2.48 -10.07
CA ILE A 116 -15.08 -1.85 -11.16
C ILE A 116 -15.05 -0.32 -11.01
N GLU A 117 -15.34 0.19 -9.83
CA GLU A 117 -15.50 1.62 -9.53
C GLU A 117 -14.33 2.23 -8.74
N GLN A 118 -13.44 1.39 -8.19
CA GLN A 118 -12.42 1.80 -7.23
C GLN A 118 -11.42 2.79 -7.84
N LEU A 119 -11.07 2.62 -9.12
CA LEU A 119 -10.20 3.58 -9.82
C LEU A 119 -10.86 4.96 -9.94
N VAL A 120 -12.17 5.02 -10.25
CA VAL A 120 -12.92 6.27 -10.34
C VAL A 120 -13.01 6.93 -8.96
N ALA A 121 -13.23 6.15 -7.89
CA ALA A 121 -13.25 6.66 -6.52
C ALA A 121 -11.90 7.31 -6.15
N LEU A 122 -10.77 6.66 -6.47
CA LEU A 122 -9.44 7.22 -6.26
C LEU A 122 -9.20 8.49 -7.08
N CYS A 123 -9.48 8.46 -8.39
CA CYS A 123 -9.29 9.62 -9.28
C CYS A 123 -10.17 10.83 -8.88
N SER A 124 -11.33 10.58 -8.26
CA SER A 124 -12.22 11.64 -7.78
C SER A 124 -11.80 12.24 -6.43
N THR A 125 -10.81 11.65 -5.75
CA THR A 125 -10.31 12.15 -4.46
C THR A 125 -9.33 13.31 -4.70
N PRO A 126 -9.62 14.54 -4.22
CA PRO A 126 -8.71 15.67 -4.39
C PRO A 126 -7.36 15.44 -3.72
N ASN A 127 -6.29 16.00 -4.30
CA ASN A 127 -4.91 15.88 -3.80
C ASN A 127 -4.37 14.44 -3.70
N LEU A 128 -5.02 13.49 -4.39
CA LEU A 128 -4.51 12.14 -4.56
C LEU A 128 -3.98 11.99 -5.99
N THR A 129 -2.70 11.68 -6.13
CA THR A 129 -2.14 11.34 -7.43
C THR A 129 -2.32 9.85 -7.69
N THR A 130 -3.13 9.51 -8.68
CA THR A 130 -3.26 8.16 -9.21
C THR A 130 -2.31 8.00 -10.40
N CYS A 131 -1.54 6.91 -10.40
CA CYS A 131 -0.76 6.49 -11.56
C CYS A 131 -1.37 5.18 -12.04
N ASP A 132 -2.40 5.25 -12.88
CA ASP A 132 -2.80 4.11 -13.68
C ASP A 132 -1.81 3.97 -14.84
N GLN A 133 -1.41 2.73 -15.17
CA GLN A 133 -0.86 2.51 -16.49
C GLN A 133 -2.05 2.52 -17.44
N PRO A 134 -2.17 3.49 -18.38
CA PRO A 134 -2.96 3.20 -19.56
C PRO A 134 -2.31 2.00 -20.23
N ALA A 135 -3.08 0.94 -20.43
CA ALA A 135 -2.72 -0.10 -21.39
C ALA A 135 -2.57 0.52 -22.79
#